data_AF-A0A2S7PD84-F1
#
_entry.id   AF-A0A2S7PD84-F1
#
_cell.length_a   1.000
_cell.length_b   1.000
_cell.length_c   1.000
_cell.angle_alpha   90.00
_cell.angle_beta   90.00
_cell.angle_gamma   90.00
#
_symmetry.space_group_name_H-M   'P 1'
#
loop_
_entity.id
_entity.type
_entity.pdbx_description
1 polymer ?
#
loop_
_entity_poly.entity_id
_entity_poly.type
_entity_poly.pdbx_seq_one_letter_code
_entity_poly.pdbx_strand_id
1 'polypeptide(L)'
;MASATPTKLRSLYRAFLRELPPRPHSQYYRSPLQHRIRDTIASEANTPIEHAEQFLQYVKAQRVYATLLERYNPGMEMDEEERVRLTARRVGMDLPEEFLNTSEKAGNGGKNQ
;
A
#
# COMPACT_ATOMS: atom_id res chain seq x y z
N MET A 1 20.21 16.86 29.91
CA MET A 1 19.26 16.58 28.81
C MET A 1 19.02 17.88 28.07
N ALA A 2 19.49 18.00 26.82
CA ALA A 2 19.29 19.20 26.04
C ALA A 2 17.78 19.34 25.71
N SER A 3 17.18 20.47 26.07
CA SER A 3 15.79 20.75 25.72
C SER A 3 15.65 20.95 24.21
N ALA A 4 14.51 20.56 23.66
CA ALA A 4 14.24 20.71 22.24
C ALA A 4 14.20 22.18 21.84
N THR A 5 14.95 22.56 20.82
CA THR A 5 14.75 23.89 20.22
C THR A 5 13.39 23.92 19.51
N PRO A 6 12.64 25.05 19.56
CA PRO A 6 11.33 25.15 18.92
C PRO A 6 11.40 24.93 17.40
N THR A 7 12.54 25.25 16.77
CA THR A 7 12.81 24.99 15.35
C THR A 7 12.86 23.49 15.05
N LYS A 8 13.51 22.71 15.93
CA LYS A 8 13.60 21.25 15.79
C LYS A 8 12.22 20.61 15.93
N LEU A 9 11.43 21.01 16.91
CA LEU A 9 10.05 20.51 17.09
C LEU A 9 9.17 20.77 15.86
N ARG A 10 9.25 21.97 15.28
CA ARG A 10 8.53 22.31 14.04
C ARG A 10 8.99 21.44 12.86
N SER A 11 10.29 21.18 12.75
CA SER A 11 10.84 20.32 11.69
C SER A 11 10.34 18.88 11.79
N LEU A 12 10.30 18.33 13.02
CA LEU A 12 9.79 16.99 13.30
C LEU A 12 8.30 16.89 13.03
N TYR A 13 7.51 17.86 13.50
CA TYR A 13 6.09 17.93 13.20
C TYR A 13 5.82 17.91 11.68
N ARG A 14 6.54 18.73 10.91
CA ARG A 14 6.40 18.75 9.44
C ARG A 14 6.83 17.44 8.79
N ALA A 15 7.86 16.78 9.33
CA ALA A 15 8.27 15.47 8.84
C ALA A 15 7.15 14.43 9.04
N PHE A 16 6.55 14.37 10.23
CA PHE A 16 5.39 13.50 10.49
C PHE A 16 4.22 13.77 9.55
N LEU A 17 3.91 15.05 9.30
CA LEU A 17 2.83 15.39 8.38
C LEU A 17 3.08 14.96 6.94
N ARG A 18 4.34 14.84 6.51
CA ARG A 18 4.69 14.38 5.16
C ARG A 18 4.59 12.87 5.00
N GLU A 19 4.74 12.12 6.09
CA GLU A 19 4.56 10.67 6.09
C GLU A 19 3.07 10.27 6.09
N LEU A 20 2.18 11.18 6.48
CA LEU A 20 0.74 10.92 6.44
C LEU A 20 0.20 10.96 4.99
N PRO A 21 -0.70 10.05 4.62
CA PRO A 21 -1.31 10.04 3.29
C PRO A 21 -1.96 11.38 2.94
N PRO A 22 -1.71 11.94 1.74
CA PRO A 22 -2.35 13.17 1.29
C PRO A 22 -3.87 12.94 1.17
N ARG A 23 -4.67 13.85 1.74
CA ARG A 23 -6.14 13.75 1.70
C ARG A 23 -6.70 14.77 0.70
N PRO A 24 -7.26 14.34 -0.45
CA PRO A 24 -7.69 15.25 -1.51
C PRO A 24 -8.93 16.09 -1.18
N HIS A 25 -9.73 15.73 -0.17
CA HIS A 25 -11.07 16.34 0.04
C HIS A 25 -11.34 16.89 1.44
N SER A 26 -10.32 17.23 2.22
CA SER A 26 -10.58 17.73 3.58
C SER A 26 -9.56 18.72 4.07
N GLN A 27 -9.66 19.95 3.57
CA GLN A 27 -9.04 21.11 4.23
C GLN A 27 -9.70 21.37 5.60
N TYR A 28 -10.92 20.88 5.82
CA TYR A 28 -11.75 21.15 6.99
C TYR A 28 -11.67 20.07 8.10
N TYR A 29 -11.39 18.81 7.79
CA TYR A 29 -11.24 17.74 8.78
C TYR A 29 -9.79 17.23 8.81
N ARG A 30 -8.94 17.93 9.58
CA ARG A 30 -7.65 17.38 10.02
C ARG A 30 -7.89 16.03 10.70
N SER A 31 -7.02 15.06 10.45
CA SER A 31 -7.17 13.75 11.09
C SER A 31 -7.09 13.89 12.62
N PRO A 32 -7.85 13.09 13.39
CA PRO A 32 -7.71 13.05 14.85
C PRO A 32 -6.27 12.73 15.27
N LEU A 33 -5.58 11.91 14.46
CA LEU A 33 -4.17 11.59 14.64
C LEU A 33 -3.26 12.81 14.50
N GLN A 34 -3.52 13.70 13.54
CA GLN A 34 -2.77 14.95 13.39
C GLN A 34 -2.95 15.88 14.59
N HIS A 35 -4.18 15.96 15.15
CA HIS A 35 -4.42 16.68 16.41
C HIS A 35 -3.62 16.05 17.54
N ARG A 36 -3.68 14.72 17.70
CA ARG A 36 -2.91 14.00 18.73
C ARG A 36 -1.40 14.23 18.63
N ILE A 37 -0.84 14.19 17.42
CA ILE A 37 0.59 14.49 17.20
C ILE A 37 0.90 15.94 17.57
N ARG A 38 0.01 16.89 17.23
CA ARG A 38 0.19 18.29 17.60
C ARG A 38 0.13 18.48 19.12
N ASP A 39 -0.86 17.88 19.77
CA ASP A 39 -1.07 18.00 21.22
C ASP A 39 0.07 17.34 22.00
N THR A 40 0.60 16.21 21.54
CA THR A 40 1.76 15.54 22.16
C THR A 40 3.06 16.30 22.01
N ILE A 41 3.27 17.01 20.88
CA ILE A 41 4.45 17.87 20.66
C ILE A 41 4.31 19.21 21.40
N ALA A 42 3.08 19.73 21.54
CA ALA A 42 2.80 20.99 22.23
C ALA A 42 2.69 20.83 23.75
N SER A 43 2.30 19.64 24.22
CA SER A 43 2.37 19.24 25.63
C SER A 43 3.84 19.09 26.01
N GLU A 44 4.43 20.15 26.56
CA GLU A 44 5.84 20.26 27.01
C GLU A 44 6.27 19.19 28.04
N ALA A 45 5.35 18.32 28.47
CA ALA A 45 5.61 17.22 29.38
C ALA A 45 6.37 16.06 28.67
N ASN A 46 7.70 16.14 28.67
CA ASN A 46 8.60 14.98 28.58
C ASN A 46 8.44 14.05 27.36
N THR A 47 8.07 14.52 26.16
CA THR A 47 8.29 13.69 24.97
C THR A 47 9.77 13.72 24.60
N PRO A 48 10.53 12.61 24.74
CA PRO A 48 11.94 12.62 24.41
C PRO A 48 12.07 12.76 22.89
N ILE A 49 12.77 13.80 22.45
CA ILE A 49 12.96 14.10 21.01
C ILE A 49 13.52 12.86 20.29
N GLU A 50 14.41 12.13 20.96
CA GLU A 50 15.02 10.91 20.46
C GLU A 50 13.99 9.84 20.11
N HIS A 51 12.94 9.66 20.94
CA HIS A 51 11.86 8.73 20.63
C HIS A 51 11.01 9.21 19.46
N ALA A 52 10.77 10.52 19.34
CA ALA A 52 10.07 11.07 18.19
C ALA A 52 10.86 10.85 16.89
N GLU A 53 12.19 10.98 16.93
CA GLU A 53 13.06 10.68 15.79
C GLU A 53 13.07 9.19 15.43
N GLN A 54 13.16 8.31 16.43
CA GLN A 54 13.07 6.87 16.25
C GLN A 54 11.73 6.48 15.61
N PHE A 55 10.63 7.05 16.11
CA PHE A 55 9.29 6.77 15.57
C PHE A 55 9.13 7.28 14.14
N LEU A 56 9.66 8.47 13.83
CA LEU A 56 9.68 8.99 12.47
C LEU A 56 10.44 8.05 11.51
N GLN A 57 11.59 7.52 11.95
CA GLN A 57 12.36 6.56 11.17
C GLN A 57 11.58 5.26 10.95
N TYR A 58 10.89 4.76 11.97
CA TYR A 58 10.04 3.58 11.87
C TYR A 58 8.91 3.77 10.85
N VAL A 59 8.19 4.90 10.89
CA VAL A 59 7.10 5.18 9.95
C VAL A 59 7.60 5.23 8.50
N LYS A 60 8.76 5.85 8.26
CA LYS A 60 9.41 5.86 6.93
C LYS A 60 9.76 4.45 6.47
N ALA A 61 10.35 3.65 7.36
CA ALA A 61 10.69 2.26 7.06
C ALA A 61 9.43 1.44 6.74
N GLN A 62 8.33 1.64 7.46
CA GLN A 62 7.07 0.94 7.23
C GLN A 62 6.50 1.22 5.83
N ARG A 63 6.59 2.48 5.36
CA ARG A 63 6.18 2.84 4.01
C ARG A 63 7.01 2.12 2.95
N VAL A 64 8.34 2.15 3.11
CA VAL A 64 9.27 1.46 2.20
C VAL A 64 9.00 -0.05 2.20
N TYR A 65 8.79 -0.62 3.38
CA TYR A 65 8.44 -2.03 3.54
C TYR A 65 7.17 -2.40 2.78
N ALA A 66 6.09 -1.62 2.92
CA ALA A 66 4.85 -1.85 2.17
C ALA A 66 5.08 -1.83 0.65
N THR A 67 5.81 -0.84 0.14
CA THR A 67 6.16 -0.74 -1.29
C THR A 67 7.01 -1.92 -1.76
N LEU A 68 7.97 -2.39 -0.96
CA LEU A 68 8.79 -3.54 -1.31
C LEU A 68 7.97 -4.82 -1.34
N LEU A 69 7.07 -4.98 -0.38
CA LEU A 69 6.19 -6.13 -0.26
C LEU A 69 5.26 -6.26 -1.47
N GLU A 70 4.63 -5.16 -1.89
CA GLU A 70 3.81 -5.12 -3.12
C GLU A 70 4.63 -5.48 -4.37
N ARG A 71 5.89 -5.01 -4.45
CA ARG A 71 6.73 -5.21 -5.63
C ARG A 71 7.26 -6.64 -5.77
N TYR A 72 7.71 -7.22 -4.66
CA TYR A 72 8.38 -8.52 -4.66
C TYR A 72 7.43 -9.67 -4.35
N ASN A 73 6.23 -9.39 -3.82
CA ASN A 73 5.20 -10.39 -3.61
C ASN A 73 3.84 -9.97 -4.19
N PRO A 74 3.74 -9.80 -5.52
CA PRO A 74 2.52 -9.36 -6.19
C PRO A 74 1.37 -10.39 -6.10
N GLY A 75 1.67 -11.63 -5.72
CA GLY A 75 0.67 -12.70 -5.53
C GLY A 75 0.30 -12.95 -4.08
N MET A 76 0.67 -12.07 -3.15
CA MET A 76 0.39 -12.28 -1.72
C MET A 76 -1.11 -12.32 -1.42
N GLU A 77 -1.89 -11.50 -2.11
CA GLU A 77 -3.36 -11.41 -1.93
C GLU A 77 -4.14 -12.42 -2.79
N MET A 78 -3.45 -13.22 -3.62
CA MET A 78 -4.09 -14.19 -4.50
C MET A 78 -4.30 -15.52 -3.78
N ASP A 79 -5.55 -15.97 -3.72
CA ASP A 79 -5.87 -17.27 -3.14
C ASP A 79 -5.26 -18.43 -3.94
N GLU A 80 -4.99 -19.53 -3.25
CA GLU A 80 -4.37 -20.72 -3.84
C GLU A 80 -5.14 -21.25 -5.04
N GLU A 81 -6.47 -21.26 -4.95
CA GLU A 81 -7.37 -21.73 -6.01
C GLU A 81 -7.26 -20.88 -7.28
N GLU A 82 -7.19 -19.55 -7.12
CA GLU A 82 -7.03 -18.61 -8.23
C GLU A 82 -5.66 -18.76 -8.88
N ARG A 83 -4.62 -18.98 -8.07
CA ARG A 83 -3.27 -19.26 -8.56
C ARG A 83 -3.19 -20.54 -9.39
N VAL A 84 -3.83 -21.62 -8.92
CA VAL A 84 -3.91 -22.90 -9.65
C VAL A 84 -4.65 -22.69 -10.97
N ARG A 85 -5.77 -21.97 -10.98
CA ARG A 85 -6.54 -21.66 -12.19
C ARG A 85 -5.73 -20.86 -13.21
N LEU A 86 -5.04 -19.80 -12.79
CA LEU A 86 -4.20 -19.00 -13.69
C LEU A 86 -3.00 -19.79 -14.24
N THR A 87 -2.43 -20.69 -13.43
CA THR A 87 -1.37 -21.60 -13.87
C THR A 87 -1.90 -22.61 -14.88
N ALA A 88 -3.06 -23.22 -14.62
CA ALA A 88 -3.75 -24.13 -15.53
C ALA A 88 -4.08 -23.45 -16.88
N ARG A 89 -4.52 -22.19 -16.86
CA ARG A 89 -4.71 -21.37 -18.07
C ARG A 89 -3.42 -21.13 -18.83
N ARG A 90 -2.33 -20.80 -18.13
CA ARG A 90 -1.01 -20.56 -18.73
C ARG A 90 -0.45 -21.78 -19.45
N VAL A 91 -0.69 -22.99 -18.92
CA VAL A 91 -0.23 -24.24 -19.53
C VAL A 91 -1.20 -24.84 -20.54
N GLY A 92 -2.37 -24.21 -20.75
CA GLY A 92 -3.40 -24.70 -21.68
C GLY A 92 -4.23 -25.88 -21.15
N MET A 93 -4.22 -26.12 -19.84
CA MET A 93 -5.06 -27.13 -19.17
C MET A 93 -6.49 -26.62 -18.89
N ASP A 94 -6.66 -25.30 -18.70
CA ASP A 94 -7.96 -24.61 -18.58
C ASP A 94 -8.06 -23.55 -19.70
N LEU A 95 -8.57 -23.93 -20.87
CA LEU A 95 -8.67 -23.03 -22.03
C LEU A 95 -9.89 -22.10 -21.87
N PRO A 96 -9.77 -20.78 -22.12
CA PRO A 96 -10.92 -19.87 -22.03
C PRO A 96 -12.06 -20.28 -22.99
N GLU A 97 -13.31 -20.12 -22.54
CA GLU A 97 -14.53 -20.51 -23.29
C GLU A 97 -14.62 -19.86 -24.69
N GLU A 98 -14.04 -18.68 -24.88
CA GLU A 98 -13.96 -17.99 -26.17
C GLU A 98 -13.20 -18.80 -27.24
N PHE A 99 -12.20 -19.58 -26.83
CA PHE A 99 -11.43 -20.44 -27.74
C PHE A 99 -12.11 -21.79 -27.98
N LEU A 100 -12.86 -22.31 -27.01
CA LEU A 100 -13.65 -23.54 -27.16
C LEU A 100 -14.74 -23.37 -28.24
N ASN A 101 -15.45 -22.23 -28.22
CA ASN A 101 -16.47 -21.90 -29.23
C ASN A 101 -15.89 -21.73 -30.65
N THR A 102 -14.60 -21.40 -30.77
CA THR A 102 -13.93 -21.22 -32.06
C THR A 102 -13.53 -22.57 -32.68
N SER A 103 -13.13 -23.55 -31.86
CA SER A 103 -12.89 -24.93 -32.33
C SER A 103 -14.17 -25.63 -32.81
N GLU A 104 -15.33 -25.37 -32.17
CA GLU A 104 -16.61 -25.94 -32.61
C GLU A 104 -17.09 -25.35 -33.95
N LYS A 105 -16.84 -24.06 -34.21
CA LYS A 105 -17.18 -23.42 -35.50
C LYS A 105 -16.24 -23.79 -36.65
N ALA A 106 -14.97 -24.14 -36.36
CA ALA A 106 -14.02 -24.56 -37.39
C ALA A 106 -14.28 -26.00 -37.92
N GLY A 107 -15.04 -26.83 -37.18
CA GLY A 107 -15.34 -28.21 -37.55
C GLY A 107 -16.52 -28.42 -38.50
N ASN A 108 -17.32 -27.39 -38.80
CA ASN A 108 -18.55 -27.51 -39.59
C ASN A 108 -18.45 -26.90 -41.00
N GLY A 109 -17.29 -27.05 -41.65
CA GLY A 109 -16.94 -26.38 -42.91
C GLY A 109 -16.70 -27.30 -44.11
N GLY A 110 -17.23 -28.52 -44.14
CA GLY A 110 -17.01 -29.39 -45.29
C GLY A 110 -17.84 -30.66 -45.32
N LYS A 111 -18.96 -30.63 -46.05
CA LYS A 111 -19.50 -31.72 -46.89
C LYS A 111 -20.79 -31.24 -47.56
N ASN A 112 -20.65 -30.61 -48.72
CA ASN A 112 -21.68 -30.61 -49.75
C ASN A 112 -21.02 -31.18 -51.02
N GLN A 113 -21.20 -32.47 -51.25
CA GLN A 113 -21.15 -33.13 -52.56
C GLN A 113 -22.51 -33.77 -52.79
#